data_AF-A0A938LQR0-F1
#
_entry.id   AF-A0A938LQR0-F1
#
_cell.length_a   1.000
_cell.length_b   1.000
_cell.length_c   1.000
_cell.angle_alpha   90.00
_cell.angle_beta   90.00
_cell.angle_gamma   90.00
#
_symmetry.space_group_name_H-M   'P 1'
#
loop_
_entity.id
_entity.type
_entity.pdbx_description
1 polymer ?
#
loop_
_entity_poly.entity_id
_entity_poly.type
_entity_poly.pdbx_seq_one_letter_code
_entity_poly.pdbx_strand_id
1 'polypeptide(L)'
;MELTSINKFRIAAVAVLGIVVIGMLAWPLAAPADPMAPVRAGNIGAAGTLLLLVLAFGLGFAGYFIAWPHGREIGILTVPFGLTVWAGRSGPLRVLTQAHAEPFEREALAFSLRFEAVYWLLLVAAGFAGVLVAQYLRTPPQESGKAPGEKRKSMGDSGLLRLLPADLPSYLLTGLLALVAAVPISHFFVGVFVQDVAPSENATLTQPATGQIVFGVVAAFAVAAFVVKKFIDLSYVWPVLGSIFLIGFAQSLHGGAETIRQFAETRPATFFPHSVLALLPIQLVALGSLGSVIGFWLAVRYDWWRQHESGVGADSPRPA
;
A
#
# COMPACT_ATOMS: atom_id res chain seq x y z
N MET A 1 -15.68 -1.65 -12.84
CA MET A 1 -15.68 -3.12 -12.69
C MET A 1 -16.87 -3.49 -11.81
N GLU A 2 -17.86 -4.18 -12.34
CA GLU A 2 -18.98 -4.68 -11.54
C GLU A 2 -18.51 -5.85 -10.66
N LEU A 3 -18.95 -5.90 -9.41
CA LEU A 3 -18.57 -6.93 -8.44
C LEU A 3 -19.39 -8.22 -8.67
N THR A 4 -19.37 -8.72 -9.91
CA THR A 4 -20.02 -9.98 -10.28
C THR A 4 -19.40 -11.15 -9.51
N SER A 5 -20.15 -12.23 -9.33
CA SER A 5 -19.63 -13.43 -8.64
C SER A 5 -18.33 -13.95 -9.26
N ILE A 6 -18.19 -13.87 -10.58
CA ILE A 6 -16.97 -14.22 -11.32
C ILE A 6 -15.78 -13.36 -10.87
N ASN A 7 -15.98 -12.05 -10.75
CA ASN A 7 -14.94 -11.13 -10.31
C ASN A 7 -14.55 -11.35 -8.85
N LYS A 8 -15.49 -11.74 -7.98
CA LYS A 8 -15.19 -12.16 -6.60
C LYS A 8 -14.28 -13.40 -6.58
N PHE A 9 -14.59 -14.41 -7.39
CA PHE A 9 -13.74 -15.61 -7.51
C PHE A 9 -12.34 -15.29 -8.05
N ARG A 10 -12.21 -14.36 -9.00
CA ARG A 10 -10.90 -13.91 -9.50
C ARG A 10 -10.06 -13.22 -8.43
N ILE A 11 -10.67 -12.31 -7.67
CA ILE A 11 -10.00 -11.66 -6.53
C ILE A 11 -9.56 -12.72 -5.51
N ALA A 12 -10.44 -13.67 -5.18
CA ALA A 12 -10.11 -14.75 -4.25
C ALA A 12 -8.97 -15.63 -4.77
N ALA A 13 -8.97 -16.01 -6.04
CA ALA A 13 -7.90 -16.81 -6.65
C ALA A 13 -6.55 -16.09 -6.62
N VAL A 14 -6.53 -14.79 -6.96
CA VAL A 14 -5.34 -13.94 -6.86
C VAL A 14 -4.85 -13.82 -5.42
N ALA A 15 -5.76 -13.62 -4.46
CA ALA A 15 -5.42 -13.57 -3.04
C ALA A 15 -4.81 -14.89 -2.55
N VAL A 16 -5.44 -16.02 -2.87
CA VAL A 16 -4.96 -17.36 -2.52
C VAL A 16 -3.56 -17.59 -3.10
N LEU A 17 -3.33 -17.25 -4.37
CA LEU A 17 -2.01 -17.37 -4.99
C LEU A 17 -0.94 -16.60 -4.21
N GLY A 18 -1.20 -15.32 -3.89
CA GLY A 18 -0.29 -14.48 -3.12
C GLY A 18 -0.03 -15.01 -1.70
N ILE A 19 -1.09 -15.39 -0.99
CA ILE A 19 -1.05 -15.94 0.37
C ILE A 19 -0.23 -17.23 0.42
N VAL A 20 -0.47 -18.15 -0.52
CA VAL A 20 0.24 -19.43 -0.52
C VAL A 20 1.71 -19.23 -0.89
N VAL A 21 2.01 -18.55 -1.99
CA VAL A 21 3.38 -18.47 -2.49
C VAL A 21 4.26 -17.54 -1.67
N ILE A 22 3.84 -16.29 -1.44
CA ILE A 22 4.61 -15.36 -0.61
C ILE A 22 4.33 -15.63 0.87
N GLY A 23 3.06 -15.63 1.26
CA GLY A 23 2.68 -15.68 2.69
C GLY A 23 3.11 -16.97 3.42
N MET A 24 3.12 -18.12 2.74
CA MET A 24 3.45 -19.42 3.34
C MET A 24 4.76 -20.01 2.82
N LEU A 25 4.90 -20.23 1.50
CA LEU A 25 6.06 -20.93 0.94
C LEU A 25 7.35 -20.13 1.01
N ALA A 26 7.29 -18.82 0.78
CA ALA A 26 8.46 -17.94 0.87
C ALA A 26 8.77 -17.45 2.29
N TRP A 27 7.95 -17.82 3.30
CA TRP A 27 8.16 -17.42 4.70
C TRP A 27 9.58 -17.70 5.22
N PRO A 28 10.22 -18.86 4.96
CA PRO A 28 11.57 -19.13 5.43
C PRO A 28 12.63 -18.12 4.96
N LEU A 29 12.37 -17.36 3.89
CA LEU A 29 13.29 -16.33 3.39
C LEU A 29 13.27 -15.05 4.22
N ALA A 30 12.18 -14.79 4.94
CA ALA A 30 11.96 -13.57 5.72
C ALA A 30 11.70 -13.84 7.22
N ALA A 31 11.59 -15.11 7.60
CA ALA A 31 11.35 -15.53 8.97
C ALA A 31 12.51 -15.03 9.87
N PRO A 32 12.21 -14.30 10.96
CA PRO A 32 13.22 -13.93 11.93
C PRO A 32 13.72 -15.17 12.68
N ALA A 33 14.97 -15.12 13.15
CA ALA A 33 15.56 -16.20 13.94
C ALA A 33 14.82 -16.44 15.27
N ASP A 34 14.39 -15.34 15.91
CA ASP A 34 13.44 -15.38 17.02
C ASP A 34 12.00 -15.29 16.48
N PRO A 35 11.13 -16.29 16.69
CA PRO A 35 9.73 -16.25 16.25
C PRO A 35 8.92 -15.05 16.77
N MET A 36 9.32 -14.43 17.88
CA MET A 36 8.65 -13.26 18.45
C MET A 36 9.19 -11.94 17.91
N ALA A 37 10.34 -11.96 17.21
CA ALA A 37 10.88 -10.76 16.60
C ALA A 37 10.09 -10.35 15.35
N PRO A 38 10.08 -9.06 15.01
CA PRO A 38 9.45 -8.59 13.79
C PRO A 38 10.24 -8.99 12.53
N VAL A 39 9.50 -9.10 11.43
CA VAL A 39 10.08 -9.29 10.09
C VAL A 39 10.80 -8.00 9.69
N ARG A 40 12.08 -8.14 9.34
CA ARG A 40 12.98 -7.02 8.98
C ARG A 40 13.63 -7.30 7.64
N ALA A 41 13.71 -6.28 6.80
CA ALA A 41 14.37 -6.40 5.50
C ALA A 41 15.88 -6.70 5.67
N GLY A 42 16.50 -6.17 6.73
CA GLY A 42 17.92 -6.42 7.05
C GLY A 42 18.27 -7.89 7.34
N ASN A 43 17.28 -8.74 7.63
CA ASN A 43 17.50 -10.17 7.85
C ASN A 43 17.49 -10.98 6.54
N ILE A 44 17.11 -10.37 5.42
CA ILE A 44 16.97 -11.05 4.14
C ILE A 44 18.26 -10.85 3.35
N GLY A 45 19.03 -11.94 3.18
CA GLY A 45 20.25 -11.91 2.38
C GLY A 45 20.00 -11.56 0.91
N ALA A 46 21.07 -11.23 0.18
CA ALA A 46 21.00 -10.84 -1.23
C ALA A 46 20.31 -11.90 -2.12
N ALA A 47 20.64 -13.19 -1.91
CA ALA A 47 20.01 -14.30 -2.63
C ALA A 47 18.49 -14.40 -2.34
N GLY A 48 18.09 -14.23 -1.07
CA GLY A 48 16.69 -14.19 -0.67
C GLY A 48 15.94 -13.02 -1.29
N THR A 49 16.56 -11.84 -1.31
CA THR A 49 16.00 -10.65 -1.96
C THR A 49 15.80 -10.86 -3.46
N LEU A 50 16.80 -11.40 -4.18
CA LEU A 50 16.67 -11.70 -5.61
C LEU A 50 15.53 -12.70 -5.87
N LEU A 51 15.46 -13.78 -5.08
CA LEU A 51 14.40 -14.77 -5.19
C LEU A 51 13.01 -14.15 -4.94
N LEU A 52 12.88 -13.30 -3.92
CA LEU A 52 11.61 -12.61 -3.64
C LEU A 52 11.20 -11.65 -4.76
N LEU A 53 12.14 -10.94 -5.39
CA LEU A 53 11.84 -10.08 -6.53
C LEU A 53 11.33 -10.89 -7.73
N VAL A 54 12.00 -12.02 -8.04
CA VAL A 54 11.58 -12.93 -9.12
C VAL A 54 10.21 -13.53 -8.84
N LEU A 55 9.96 -13.98 -7.60
CA LEU A 55 8.66 -14.50 -7.17
C LEU A 55 7.58 -13.43 -7.26
N ALA A 56 7.82 -12.23 -6.72
CA ALA A 56 6.86 -11.13 -6.77
C ALA A 56 6.49 -10.78 -8.22
N PHE A 57 7.49 -10.64 -9.09
CA PHE A 57 7.29 -10.41 -10.52
C PHE A 57 6.47 -11.53 -11.18
N GLY A 58 6.87 -12.79 -11.00
CA GLY A 58 6.18 -13.94 -11.58
C GLY A 58 4.74 -14.07 -11.09
N LEU A 59 4.48 -13.74 -9.82
CA LEU A 59 3.14 -13.74 -9.24
C LEU A 59 2.26 -12.63 -9.78
N GLY A 60 2.78 -11.42 -9.95
CA GLY A 60 2.06 -10.34 -10.63
C GLY A 60 1.69 -10.73 -12.06
N PHE A 61 2.64 -11.33 -12.79
CA PHE A 61 2.43 -11.84 -14.14
C PHE A 61 1.33 -12.92 -14.18
N ALA A 62 1.40 -13.93 -13.32
CA ALA A 62 0.40 -14.99 -13.24
C ALA A 62 -0.97 -14.44 -12.79
N GLY A 63 -0.99 -13.53 -11.81
CA GLY A 63 -2.18 -12.88 -11.30
C GLY A 63 -2.96 -12.12 -12.37
N TYR A 64 -2.26 -11.50 -13.33
CA TYR A 64 -2.89 -10.87 -14.49
C TYR A 64 -3.72 -11.88 -15.31
N PHE A 65 -3.16 -13.05 -15.61
CA PHE A 65 -3.85 -14.08 -16.40
C PHE A 65 -5.00 -14.73 -15.64
N ILE A 66 -4.82 -15.01 -14.34
CA ILE A 66 -5.88 -15.57 -13.49
C ILE A 66 -7.09 -14.63 -13.44
N ALA A 67 -6.84 -13.33 -13.34
CA ALA A 67 -7.91 -12.35 -13.18
C ALA A 67 -8.43 -11.77 -14.51
N TRP A 68 -8.07 -12.37 -15.65
CA TRP A 68 -8.53 -11.96 -16.97
C TRP A 68 -10.06 -11.89 -17.07
N PRO A 69 -10.68 -10.81 -17.64
CA PRO A 69 -10.07 -9.68 -18.34
C PRO A 69 -9.62 -8.49 -17.48
N HIS A 70 -9.92 -8.51 -16.18
CA HIS A 70 -9.54 -7.46 -15.23
C HIS A 70 -8.15 -7.71 -14.61
N GLY A 71 -7.25 -8.30 -15.40
CA GLY A 71 -5.92 -8.73 -14.96
C GLY A 71 -5.10 -7.59 -14.40
N ARG A 72 -5.22 -6.40 -15.01
CA ARG A 72 -4.49 -5.21 -14.60
C ARG A 72 -4.99 -4.66 -13.26
N GLU A 73 -6.29 -4.68 -13.04
CA GLU A 73 -6.89 -4.13 -11.84
C GLU A 73 -6.76 -5.08 -10.65
N ILE A 74 -6.91 -6.38 -10.87
CA ILE A 74 -6.93 -7.38 -9.79
C ILE A 74 -5.55 -7.99 -9.55
N GLY A 75 -4.77 -8.27 -10.60
CA GLY A 75 -3.50 -8.99 -10.51
C GLY A 75 -2.45 -8.28 -9.66
N ILE A 76 -2.51 -6.95 -9.58
CA ILE A 76 -1.66 -6.11 -8.71
C ILE A 76 -1.80 -6.45 -7.21
N LEU A 77 -2.93 -7.05 -6.80
CA LEU A 77 -3.18 -7.40 -5.39
C LEU A 77 -2.44 -8.66 -4.94
N THR A 78 -1.92 -9.47 -5.88
CA THR A 78 -1.27 -10.76 -5.58
C THR A 78 -0.18 -10.61 -4.53
N VAL A 79 0.77 -9.69 -4.74
CA VAL A 79 1.91 -9.51 -3.83
C VAL A 79 1.47 -8.86 -2.50
N PRO A 80 0.67 -7.77 -2.47
CA PRO A 80 0.15 -7.23 -1.22
C PRO A 80 -0.61 -8.25 -0.34
N PHE A 81 -1.42 -9.15 -0.91
CA PHE A 81 -2.09 -10.20 -0.13
C PHE A 81 -1.10 -11.15 0.54
N GLY A 82 -0.05 -11.56 -0.18
CA GLY A 82 1.02 -12.38 0.38
C GLY A 82 1.78 -11.68 1.51
N LEU A 83 2.18 -10.42 1.29
CA LEU A 83 2.87 -9.63 2.31
C LEU A 83 1.98 -9.31 3.53
N THR A 84 0.66 -9.28 3.38
CA THR A 84 -0.27 -9.09 4.50
C THR A 84 -0.20 -10.25 5.50
N VAL A 85 0.04 -11.48 5.02
CA VAL A 85 0.28 -12.64 5.90
C VAL A 85 1.53 -12.41 6.73
N TRP A 86 2.62 -11.92 6.12
CA TRP A 86 3.85 -11.61 6.83
C TRP A 86 3.68 -10.45 7.80
N ALA A 87 2.96 -9.40 7.40
CA ALA A 87 2.62 -8.27 8.25
C ALA A 87 1.83 -8.69 9.50
N GLY A 88 0.91 -9.65 9.36
CA GLY A 88 0.13 -10.20 10.47
C GLY A 88 0.90 -11.20 11.34
N ARG A 89 1.82 -11.98 10.75
CA ARG A 89 2.70 -12.91 11.48
C ARG A 89 3.91 -12.25 12.13
N SER A 90 4.25 -11.04 11.71
CA SER A 90 5.40 -10.32 12.22
C SER A 90 5.24 -10.04 13.70
N GLY A 91 6.32 -10.24 14.45
CA GLY A 91 6.41 -9.81 15.83
C GLY A 91 6.18 -8.31 16.02
N PRO A 92 5.93 -7.86 17.25
CA PRO A 92 5.63 -6.46 17.53
C PRO A 92 6.90 -5.57 17.55
N LEU A 93 6.80 -4.32 17.06
CA LEU A 93 7.92 -3.36 17.09
C LEU A 93 8.52 -3.15 18.49
N ARG A 94 7.74 -3.31 19.56
CA ARG A 94 8.24 -3.24 20.95
C ARG A 94 9.41 -4.20 21.23
N VAL A 95 9.47 -5.35 20.56
CA VAL A 95 10.57 -6.31 20.75
C VAL A 95 11.88 -5.70 20.25
N LEU A 96 11.85 -4.91 19.16
CA LEU A 96 13.04 -4.24 18.67
C LEU A 96 13.45 -3.07 19.55
N THR A 97 12.51 -2.27 20.03
CA THR A 97 12.82 -1.15 20.92
C THR A 97 13.28 -1.61 22.30
N GLN A 98 12.90 -2.82 22.72
CA GLN A 98 13.42 -3.49 23.91
C GLN A 98 14.84 -4.02 23.68
N ALA A 99 15.10 -4.61 22.51
CA ALA A 99 16.43 -5.11 22.16
C ALA A 99 17.47 -3.98 21.94
N HIS A 100 17.01 -2.78 21.56
CA HIS A 100 17.81 -1.58 21.37
C HIS A 100 17.48 -0.60 22.52
N ALA A 101 18.02 -0.85 23.71
CA ALA A 101 17.65 -0.12 24.91
C ALA A 101 18.24 1.30 24.93
N GLU A 102 19.42 1.48 24.34
CA GLU A 102 20.16 2.74 24.36
C GLU A 102 19.53 3.79 23.42
N PRO A 103 19.52 5.09 23.79
CA PRO A 103 18.87 6.12 22.98
C PRO A 103 19.42 6.23 21.56
N PHE A 104 20.74 6.14 21.39
CA PHE A 104 21.40 6.17 20.07
C PHE A 104 21.01 4.97 19.20
N GLU A 105 20.85 3.79 19.80
CA GLU A 105 20.42 2.59 19.08
C GLU A 105 18.95 2.71 18.63
N ARG A 106 18.08 3.33 19.44
CA ARG A 106 16.68 3.60 19.05
C ARG A 106 16.58 4.61 17.93
N GLU A 107 17.44 5.62 17.91
CA GLU A 107 17.51 6.57 16.81
C GLU A 107 17.95 5.87 15.51
N ALA A 108 19.02 5.08 15.57
CA ALA A 108 19.50 4.29 14.43
C ALA A 108 18.43 3.30 13.93
N LEU A 109 17.71 2.65 14.86
CA LEU A 109 16.57 1.80 14.56
C LEU A 109 15.48 2.58 13.82
N ALA A 110 15.06 3.73 14.36
CA ALA A 110 14.03 4.58 13.75
C ALA A 110 14.43 5.06 12.34
N PHE A 111 15.71 5.35 12.12
CA PHE A 111 16.25 5.67 10.79
C PHE A 111 16.19 4.46 9.85
N SER A 112 16.65 3.29 10.30
CA SER A 112 16.65 2.06 9.49
C SER A 112 15.24 1.69 8.99
N LEU A 113 14.22 1.82 9.84
CA LEU A 113 12.84 1.49 9.51
C LEU A 113 12.28 2.34 8.35
N ARG A 114 12.76 3.57 8.16
CA ARG A 114 12.35 4.42 7.01
C ARG A 114 12.76 3.80 5.69
N PHE A 115 13.99 3.29 5.61
CA PHE A 115 14.51 2.69 4.39
C PHE A 115 13.96 1.29 4.15
N GLU A 116 13.59 0.58 5.21
CA GLU A 116 12.91 -0.71 5.06
C GLU A 116 11.56 -0.59 4.37
N ALA A 117 10.84 0.52 4.54
CA ALA A 117 9.59 0.74 3.80
C ALA A 117 9.83 0.75 2.28
N VAL A 118 10.97 1.29 1.83
CA VAL A 118 11.37 1.29 0.42
C VAL A 118 11.61 -0.14 -0.08
N TYR A 119 12.25 -0.99 0.73
CA TYR A 119 12.46 -2.40 0.39
C TYR A 119 11.13 -3.15 0.19
N TRP A 120 10.19 -3.00 1.11
CA TRP A 120 8.88 -3.66 0.97
C TRP A 120 8.10 -3.14 -0.23
N LEU A 121 8.20 -1.84 -0.52
CA LEU A 121 7.58 -1.24 -1.70
C LEU A 121 8.22 -1.78 -2.98
N LEU A 122 9.53 -2.05 -3.01
CA LEU A 122 10.20 -2.65 -4.15
C LEU A 122 9.60 -4.02 -4.51
N LEU A 123 9.24 -4.85 -3.52
CA LEU A 123 8.56 -6.13 -3.76
C LEU A 123 7.16 -5.92 -4.38
N VAL A 124 6.39 -4.95 -3.87
CA VAL A 124 5.08 -4.61 -4.45
C VAL A 124 5.24 -4.10 -5.89
N ALA A 125 6.23 -3.24 -6.13
CA ALA A 125 6.54 -2.69 -7.45
C ALA A 125 6.98 -3.79 -8.43
N ALA A 126 7.76 -4.78 -8.00
CA ALA A 126 8.11 -5.94 -8.80
C ALA A 126 6.85 -6.74 -9.23
N GLY A 127 5.90 -6.93 -8.30
CA GLY A 127 4.60 -7.50 -8.63
C GLY A 127 3.82 -6.69 -9.66
N PHE A 128 3.78 -5.36 -9.51
CA PHE A 128 3.12 -4.50 -10.50
C PHE A 128 3.81 -4.59 -11.87
N ALA A 129 5.14 -4.61 -11.91
CA ALA A 129 5.90 -4.79 -13.15
C ALA A 129 5.53 -6.10 -13.86
N GLY A 130 5.37 -7.20 -13.12
CA GLY A 130 4.90 -8.48 -13.68
C GLY A 130 3.54 -8.38 -14.38
N VAL A 131 2.58 -7.68 -13.75
CA VAL A 131 1.25 -7.41 -14.34
C VAL A 131 1.36 -6.61 -15.64
N LEU A 132 2.23 -5.60 -15.69
CA LEU A 132 2.42 -4.76 -16.87
C LEU A 132 3.06 -5.53 -18.02
N VAL A 133 4.04 -6.39 -17.74
CA VAL A 133 4.67 -7.24 -18.77
C VAL A 133 3.65 -8.22 -19.32
N ALA A 134 2.82 -8.85 -18.48
CA ALA A 134 1.74 -9.71 -18.92
C ALA A 134 0.73 -8.97 -19.83
N GLN A 135 0.39 -7.73 -19.47
CA GLN A 135 -0.46 -6.88 -20.29
C GLN A 135 0.19 -6.55 -21.65
N TYR A 136 1.47 -6.18 -21.65
CA TYR A 136 2.21 -5.85 -22.86
C TYR A 136 2.24 -7.02 -23.83
N LEU A 137 2.63 -8.22 -23.36
CA LEU A 137 2.69 -9.43 -24.19
C LEU A 137 1.34 -9.84 -24.78
N ARG A 138 0.24 -9.48 -24.10
CA ARG A 138 -1.10 -9.82 -24.57
C ARG A 138 -1.63 -8.86 -25.62
N THR A 139 -1.19 -7.60 -25.64
CA THR A 139 -1.79 -6.58 -26.51
C THR A 139 -1.63 -7.04 -27.96
N PRO A 140 -2.72 -7.47 -28.65
CA PRO A 140 -2.59 -7.96 -30.00
C PRO A 140 -2.08 -6.82 -30.88
N PRO A 141 -1.27 -7.11 -31.92
CA PRO A 141 -0.89 -6.10 -32.90
C PRO A 141 -2.16 -5.41 -33.38
N GLN A 142 -2.23 -4.11 -33.16
CA GLN A 142 -3.36 -3.29 -33.54
C GLN A 142 -3.52 -3.42 -35.07
N GLU A 143 -4.44 -4.27 -35.52
CA GLU A 143 -4.82 -4.33 -36.93
C GLU A 143 -5.23 -2.90 -37.33
N SER A 144 -4.39 -2.27 -38.15
CA SER A 144 -4.47 -0.89 -38.61
C SER A 144 -5.58 -0.72 -39.65
N GLY A 145 -6.79 -1.19 -39.34
CA GLY A 145 -7.87 -1.35 -40.32
C GLY A 145 -9.27 -0.97 -39.86
N LYS A 146 -9.47 -0.33 -38.69
CA LYS A 146 -10.80 0.15 -38.27
C LYS A 146 -10.93 1.67 -38.31
N ALA A 147 -12.02 2.09 -38.96
CA ALA A 147 -12.38 3.43 -39.40
C ALA A 147 -12.38 4.51 -38.29
N PRO A 148 -12.16 5.79 -38.65
CA PRO A 148 -12.13 6.89 -37.71
C PRO A 148 -13.56 7.28 -37.34
N GLY A 149 -14.03 6.90 -36.14
CA GLY A 149 -15.35 7.34 -35.69
C GLY A 149 -15.71 7.02 -34.25
N GLU A 150 -15.36 5.83 -33.73
CA GLU A 150 -15.71 5.48 -32.36
C GLU A 150 -14.55 5.78 -31.40
N LYS A 151 -14.60 6.97 -30.79
CA LYS A 151 -13.88 7.25 -29.54
C LYS A 151 -14.50 6.36 -28.45
N ARG A 152 -14.08 5.10 -28.39
CA ARG A 152 -14.25 4.26 -27.20
C ARG A 152 -13.52 4.99 -26.07
N LYS A 153 -14.25 5.71 -25.22
CA LYS A 153 -13.78 6.08 -23.87
C LYS A 153 -13.59 4.76 -23.13
N SER A 154 -12.46 4.12 -23.38
CA SER A 154 -12.03 2.94 -22.67
C SER A 154 -11.97 3.33 -21.20
N MET A 155 -12.86 2.75 -20.40
CA MET A 155 -13.03 2.97 -18.96
C MET A 155 -11.85 2.37 -18.15
N GLY A 156 -10.64 2.50 -18.71
CA GLY A 156 -9.39 1.92 -18.25
C GLY A 156 -8.18 2.58 -18.91
N ASP A 157 -8.32 3.77 -19.51
CA ASP A 157 -7.23 4.52 -20.15
C ASP A 157 -6.30 5.23 -19.16
N SER A 158 -6.31 4.81 -17.89
CA SER A 158 -5.23 5.08 -16.92
C SER A 158 -4.02 4.19 -17.26
N GLY A 159 -3.45 4.41 -18.45
CA GLY A 159 -2.32 3.67 -18.96
C GLY A 159 -1.07 3.96 -18.15
N LEU A 160 -0.73 3.07 -17.23
CA LEU A 160 0.61 3.01 -16.62
C LEU A 160 1.69 2.72 -17.70
N LEU A 161 1.32 2.32 -18.91
CA LEU A 161 2.20 2.17 -20.07
C LEU A 161 2.25 3.41 -21.01
N ARG A 162 1.51 4.49 -20.70
CA ARG A 162 1.74 5.86 -21.22
C ARG A 162 2.41 6.72 -20.12
N LEU A 163 3.40 6.17 -19.43
CA LEU A 163 4.04 6.76 -18.24
C LEU A 163 4.92 8.00 -18.51
N LEU A 164 5.06 8.40 -19.77
CA LEU A 164 5.57 9.72 -20.12
C LEU A 164 4.48 10.43 -20.94
N PRO A 165 3.50 11.08 -20.29
CA PRO A 165 2.63 12.00 -21.01
C PRO A 165 3.51 13.02 -21.74
N ALA A 166 3.04 13.53 -22.88
CA ALA A 166 3.72 14.62 -23.59
C ALA A 166 4.03 15.81 -22.65
N ASP A 167 3.23 15.96 -21.60
CA ASP A 167 3.39 16.91 -20.51
C ASP A 167 3.82 16.25 -19.19
N LEU A 168 4.93 15.49 -19.22
CA LEU A 168 5.54 14.88 -18.03
C LEU A 168 5.61 15.82 -16.80
N PRO A 169 6.00 17.11 -16.94
CA PRO A 169 6.08 18.01 -15.79
C PRO A 169 4.74 18.21 -15.08
N SER A 170 3.64 18.29 -15.85
CA SER A 170 2.29 18.49 -15.29
C SER A 170 1.80 17.26 -14.53
N TYR A 171 2.07 16.06 -15.07
CA TYR A 171 1.70 14.80 -14.43
C TYR A 171 2.52 14.54 -13.16
N LEU A 172 3.82 14.87 -13.18
CA LEU A 172 4.65 14.77 -11.99
C LEU A 172 4.21 15.78 -10.92
N LEU A 173 3.80 16.99 -11.31
CA LEU A 173 3.30 17.99 -10.38
C LEU A 173 1.97 17.55 -9.73
N THR A 174 1.02 17.04 -10.50
CA THR A 174 -0.25 16.52 -9.94
C THR A 174 -0.01 15.27 -9.10
N GLY A 175 0.93 14.43 -9.49
CA GLY A 175 1.40 13.29 -8.71
C GLY A 175 2.01 13.70 -7.37
N LEU A 176 2.88 14.70 -7.37
CA LEU A 176 3.46 15.28 -6.15
C LEU A 176 2.37 15.84 -5.24
N LEU A 177 1.39 16.57 -5.81
CA LEU A 177 0.24 17.07 -5.06
C LEU A 177 -0.57 15.92 -4.43
N ALA A 178 -0.80 14.83 -5.18
CA ALA A 178 -1.47 13.65 -4.64
C ALA A 178 -0.68 12.97 -3.52
N LEU A 179 0.65 12.93 -3.61
CA LEU A 179 1.50 12.43 -2.53
C LEU A 179 1.39 13.32 -1.28
N VAL A 180 1.48 14.65 -1.46
CA VAL A 180 1.35 15.66 -0.40
C VAL A 180 -0.04 15.61 0.26
N ALA A 181 -1.08 15.22 -0.46
CA ALA A 181 -2.41 14.99 0.11
C ALA A 181 -2.53 13.63 0.80
N ALA A 182 -2.05 12.55 0.17
CA ALA A 182 -2.24 11.19 0.65
C ALA A 182 -1.52 10.92 1.98
N VAL A 183 -0.31 11.45 2.16
CA VAL A 183 0.50 11.20 3.37
C VAL A 183 -0.15 11.79 4.63
N PRO A 184 -0.53 13.09 4.69
CA PRO A 184 -1.21 13.65 5.86
C PRO A 184 -2.57 13.02 6.14
N ILE A 185 -3.35 12.71 5.10
CA ILE A 185 -4.64 12.03 5.26
C ILE A 185 -4.43 10.65 5.88
N SER A 186 -3.51 9.86 5.33
CA SER A 186 -3.20 8.53 5.87
C SER A 186 -2.67 8.64 7.30
N HIS A 187 -1.79 9.60 7.57
CA HIS A 187 -1.22 9.83 8.90
C HIS A 187 -2.31 10.12 9.93
N PHE A 188 -3.22 11.06 9.61
CA PHE A 188 -4.35 11.42 10.44
C PHE A 188 -5.24 10.20 10.74
N PHE A 189 -5.68 9.47 9.70
CA PHE A 189 -6.57 8.34 9.90
C PHE A 189 -5.89 7.14 10.57
N VAL A 190 -4.59 6.91 10.38
CA VAL A 190 -3.84 5.93 11.19
C VAL A 190 -3.82 6.37 12.65
N GLY A 191 -3.61 7.65 12.94
CA GLY A 191 -3.70 8.21 14.29
C GLY A 191 -5.08 8.01 14.95
N VAL A 192 -6.16 8.00 14.16
CA VAL A 192 -7.53 7.78 14.63
C VAL A 192 -7.87 6.30 14.78
N PHE A 193 -7.56 5.47 13.78
CA PHE A 193 -8.01 4.06 13.76
C PHE A 193 -7.06 3.11 14.47
N VAL A 194 -5.78 3.46 14.55
CA VAL A 194 -4.75 2.64 15.20
C VAL A 194 -4.46 3.24 16.57
N GLN A 195 -5.49 3.33 17.40
CA GLN A 195 -5.37 3.72 18.80
C GLN A 195 -5.42 2.46 19.65
N ASP A 196 -4.41 2.28 20.50
CA ASP A 196 -4.53 1.32 21.59
C ASP A 196 -5.42 1.91 22.70
N VAL A 197 -5.97 1.06 23.57
CA VAL A 197 -6.79 1.50 24.70
C VAL A 197 -5.91 2.33 25.63
N ALA A 198 -6.02 3.66 25.58
CA ALA A 198 -5.21 4.55 26.40
C ALA A 198 -5.48 4.28 27.90
N PRO A 199 -4.50 3.82 28.68
CA PRO A 199 -4.69 3.61 30.10
C PRO A 199 -4.68 4.96 30.84
N SER A 200 -5.82 5.64 30.93
CA SER A 200 -6.07 6.90 31.67
C SER A 200 -5.48 8.20 31.05
N GLU A 201 -6.01 9.34 31.51
CA GLU A 201 -6.00 10.69 30.91
C GLU A 201 -4.61 11.32 30.59
N ASN A 202 -3.50 10.65 30.92
CA ASN A 202 -2.13 11.11 30.66
C ASN A 202 -1.28 10.09 29.87
N ALA A 203 -1.91 9.08 29.27
CA ALA A 203 -1.21 7.89 28.79
C ALA A 203 -0.67 8.00 27.37
N THR A 204 0.64 7.83 27.29
CA THR A 204 1.39 7.50 26.09
C THR A 204 0.81 6.25 25.41
N LEU A 205 0.78 6.25 24.07
CA LEU A 205 0.23 5.14 23.29
C LEU A 205 1.11 3.89 23.44
N THR A 206 0.49 2.79 23.86
CA THR A 206 1.08 1.45 23.83
C THR A 206 0.98 0.86 22.43
N GLN A 207 1.70 -0.25 22.21
CA GLN A 207 1.68 -0.90 20.91
C GLN A 207 0.28 -1.43 20.55
N PRO A 208 -0.31 -0.97 19.43
CA PRO A 208 -1.64 -1.40 19.00
C PRO A 208 -1.71 -2.90 18.70
N ALA A 209 -2.88 -3.50 18.90
CA ALA A 209 -3.12 -4.89 18.57
C ALA A 209 -3.05 -5.13 17.05
N THR A 210 -2.55 -6.29 16.62
CA THR A 210 -2.36 -6.63 15.19
C THR A 210 -3.65 -6.45 14.37
N GLY A 211 -4.81 -6.82 14.91
CA GLY A 211 -6.10 -6.62 14.23
C GLY A 211 -6.45 -5.15 13.99
N GLN A 212 -6.17 -4.28 14.96
CA GLN A 212 -6.37 -2.83 14.82
C GLN A 212 -5.39 -2.24 13.81
N ILE A 213 -4.15 -2.70 13.77
CA ILE A 213 -3.15 -2.30 12.75
C ILE A 213 -3.67 -2.67 11.36
N VAL A 214 -4.08 -3.92 11.16
CA VAL A 214 -4.60 -4.42 9.88
C VAL A 214 -5.78 -3.56 9.41
N PHE A 215 -6.79 -3.40 10.26
CA PHE A 215 -7.97 -2.59 9.92
C PHE A 215 -7.62 -1.12 9.68
N GLY A 216 -6.94 -0.48 10.63
CA GLY A 216 -6.71 0.95 10.64
C GLY A 216 -5.80 1.44 9.52
N VAL A 217 -4.76 0.68 9.17
CA VAL A 217 -3.89 1.03 8.04
C VAL A 217 -4.63 0.84 6.71
N VAL A 218 -5.35 -0.27 6.53
CA VAL A 218 -6.16 -0.49 5.31
C VAL A 218 -7.19 0.62 5.15
N ALA A 219 -7.93 0.96 6.21
CA ALA A 219 -8.95 1.99 6.20
C ALA A 219 -8.35 3.39 5.91
N ALA A 220 -7.24 3.75 6.55
CA ALA A 220 -6.59 5.04 6.35
C ALA A 220 -6.13 5.24 4.89
N PHE A 221 -5.47 4.24 4.31
CA PHE A 221 -5.04 4.31 2.91
C PHE A 221 -6.22 4.21 1.92
N ALA A 222 -7.30 3.52 2.28
CA ALA A 222 -8.53 3.52 1.48
C ALA A 222 -9.16 4.91 1.43
N VAL A 223 -9.22 5.64 2.55
CA VAL A 223 -9.71 7.02 2.56
C VAL A 223 -8.79 7.93 1.73
N ALA A 224 -7.48 7.83 1.92
CA ALA A 224 -6.51 8.63 1.16
C ALA A 224 -6.62 8.39 -0.35
N ALA A 225 -6.69 7.14 -0.80
CA ALA A 225 -6.83 6.82 -2.21
C ALA A 225 -8.20 7.19 -2.78
N PHE A 226 -9.27 7.09 -1.99
CA PHE A 226 -10.57 7.60 -2.38
C PHE A 226 -10.51 9.09 -2.66
N VAL A 227 -9.92 9.88 -1.76
CA VAL A 227 -9.76 11.34 -1.92
C VAL A 227 -8.89 11.67 -3.14
N VAL A 228 -7.72 11.04 -3.29
CA VAL A 228 -6.84 11.27 -4.44
C VAL A 228 -7.56 10.97 -5.76
N LYS A 229 -8.28 9.84 -5.85
CA LYS A 229 -9.07 9.52 -7.04
C LYS A 229 -10.20 10.52 -7.25
N LYS A 230 -10.91 10.91 -6.19
CA LYS A 230 -12.10 11.75 -6.31
C LYS A 230 -11.80 13.20 -6.70
N PHE A 231 -10.70 13.76 -6.19
CA PHE A 231 -10.40 15.18 -6.34
C PHE A 231 -9.23 15.48 -7.29
N ILE A 232 -8.33 14.52 -7.51
CA ILE A 232 -7.13 14.69 -8.36
C ILE A 232 -7.18 13.77 -9.60
N ASP A 233 -8.14 12.83 -9.65
CA ASP A 233 -8.34 11.85 -10.72
C ASP A 233 -7.12 10.96 -11.02
N LEU A 234 -6.24 10.77 -10.03
CA LEU A 234 -5.05 9.94 -10.16
C LEU A 234 -5.28 8.50 -9.71
N SER A 235 -4.36 7.62 -10.10
CA SER A 235 -4.41 6.20 -9.78
C SER A 235 -4.02 5.91 -8.33
N TYR A 236 -4.33 4.69 -7.87
CA TYR A 236 -3.96 4.18 -6.54
C TYR A 236 -2.44 4.17 -6.28
N VAL A 237 -1.60 4.27 -7.33
CA VAL A 237 -0.13 4.22 -7.22
C VAL A 237 0.40 5.32 -6.29
N TRP A 238 -0.14 6.53 -6.36
CA TRP A 238 0.34 7.65 -5.55
C TRP A 238 0.09 7.45 -4.04
N PRO A 239 -1.13 7.06 -3.60
CA PRO A 239 -1.35 6.60 -2.23
C PRO A 239 -0.45 5.43 -1.81
N VAL A 240 -0.21 4.44 -2.68
CA VAL A 240 0.73 3.34 -2.38
C VAL A 240 2.15 3.87 -2.13
N LEU A 241 2.65 4.76 -2.98
CA LEU A 241 3.94 5.43 -2.80
C LEU A 241 3.96 6.24 -1.50
N GLY A 242 2.84 6.84 -1.10
CA GLY A 242 2.70 7.56 0.17
C GLY A 242 3.09 6.73 1.40
N SER A 243 2.97 5.40 1.35
CA SER A 243 3.29 4.51 2.48
C SER A 243 4.75 4.60 2.96
N ILE A 244 5.71 4.85 2.06
CA ILE A 244 7.14 4.95 2.44
C ILE A 244 7.45 6.27 3.17
N PHE A 245 6.63 7.30 2.96
CA PHE A 245 6.82 8.60 3.58
C PHE A 245 6.18 8.70 4.95
N LEU A 246 5.26 7.78 5.31
CA LEU A 246 4.45 7.91 6.51
C LEU A 246 5.29 7.92 7.81
N ILE A 247 6.29 7.04 7.93
CA ILE A 247 7.19 7.00 9.09
C ILE A 247 8.02 8.28 9.17
N GLY A 248 8.64 8.70 8.05
CA GLY A 248 9.44 9.92 8.01
C GLY A 248 8.62 11.18 8.31
N PHE A 249 7.38 11.23 7.82
CA PHE A 249 6.43 12.31 8.10
C PHE A 249 6.03 12.32 9.58
N ALA A 250 5.66 11.17 10.16
CA ALA A 250 5.35 11.06 11.58
C ALA A 250 6.54 11.46 12.47
N GLN A 251 7.77 11.09 12.11
CA GLN A 251 8.97 11.54 12.80
C GLN A 251 9.13 13.07 12.73
N SER A 252 8.89 13.69 11.56
CA SER A 252 8.98 15.14 11.44
C SER A 252 7.95 15.90 12.29
N LEU A 253 6.77 15.30 12.56
CA LEU A 253 5.71 15.92 13.36
C LEU A 253 5.79 15.60 14.86
N HIS A 254 6.15 14.37 15.23
CA HIS A 254 5.99 13.84 16.59
C HIS A 254 7.29 13.34 17.21
N GLY A 255 8.38 13.31 16.45
CA GLY A 255 9.53 12.48 16.78
C GLY A 255 10.80 12.94 16.12
N GLY A 256 11.18 14.21 16.31
CA GLY A 256 12.57 14.62 16.06
C GLY A 256 13.52 13.72 16.87
N ALA A 257 14.79 13.61 16.45
CA ALA A 257 15.78 12.77 17.13
C ALA A 257 15.79 12.99 18.65
N GLU A 258 15.65 14.25 19.07
CA GLU A 258 15.55 14.65 20.48
C GLU A 258 14.32 14.08 21.19
N THR A 259 13.15 14.08 20.57
CA THR A 259 11.94 13.49 21.15
C THR A 259 12.09 11.98 21.28
N ILE A 260 12.64 11.30 20.27
CA ILE A 260 12.90 9.86 20.32
C ILE A 260 13.88 9.54 21.45
N ARG A 261 14.93 10.34 21.58
CA ARG A 261 15.93 10.23 22.66
C ARG A 261 15.31 10.44 24.03
N GLN A 262 14.58 11.53 24.22
CA GLN A 262 13.90 11.83 25.48
C GLN A 262 12.90 10.72 25.85
N PHE A 263 12.16 10.20 24.88
CA PHE A 263 11.26 9.06 25.10
C PHE A 263 12.03 7.80 25.46
N ALA A 264 13.20 7.58 24.87
CA ALA A 264 14.06 6.46 25.19
C ALA A 264 14.58 6.50 26.62
N GLU A 265 14.96 7.70 27.09
CA GLU A 265 15.49 7.92 28.42
C GLU A 265 14.40 7.93 29.51
N THR A 266 13.19 8.39 29.18
CA THR A 266 12.13 8.64 30.18
C THR A 266 10.98 7.64 30.17
N ARG A 267 10.82 6.84 29.11
CA ARG A 267 9.67 5.93 28.94
C ARG A 267 10.08 4.49 28.65
N PRO A 268 9.30 3.51 29.14
CA PRO A 268 9.48 2.12 28.73
C PRO A 268 9.38 1.93 27.21
N ALA A 269 10.11 0.96 26.69
CA ALA A 269 10.19 0.64 25.26
C ALA A 269 8.85 0.25 24.60
N THR A 270 7.80 0.03 25.39
CA THR A 270 6.45 -0.31 24.95
C THR A 270 5.63 0.90 24.52
N PHE A 271 6.09 2.12 24.82
CA PHE A 271 5.38 3.35 24.50
C PHE A 271 5.96 4.01 23.26
N PHE A 272 5.09 4.65 22.49
CA PHE A 272 5.46 5.38 21.29
C PHE A 272 4.89 6.81 21.33
N PRO A 273 5.61 7.81 20.78
CA PRO A 273 5.09 9.18 20.68
C PRO A 273 3.82 9.29 19.83
N HIS A 274 3.65 8.41 18.84
CA HIS A 274 2.49 8.36 17.96
C HIS A 274 2.27 6.93 17.45
N SER A 275 1.02 6.54 17.16
CA SER A 275 0.69 5.18 16.73
C SER A 275 1.38 4.76 15.43
N VAL A 276 1.55 5.68 14.48
CA VAL A 276 2.31 5.45 13.24
C VAL A 276 3.73 4.96 13.52
N LEU A 277 4.37 5.46 14.58
CA LEU A 277 5.73 5.06 14.97
C LEU A 277 5.76 3.68 15.66
N ALA A 278 4.61 3.12 16.02
CA ALA A 278 4.46 1.76 16.53
C ALA A 278 4.27 0.72 15.41
N LEU A 279 4.17 1.15 14.15
CA LEU A 279 3.90 0.29 13.00
C LEU A 279 5.19 -0.16 12.32
N LEU A 280 5.19 -1.40 11.84
CA LEU A 280 6.30 -1.91 11.04
C LEU A 280 6.20 -1.45 9.59
N PRO A 281 7.35 -1.24 8.91
CA PRO A 281 7.36 -0.88 7.49
C PRO A 281 6.62 -1.87 6.59
N ILE A 282 6.74 -3.18 6.85
CA ILE A 282 6.01 -4.21 6.09
C ILE A 282 4.49 -4.09 6.28
N GLN A 283 4.03 -3.75 7.50
CA GLN A 283 2.62 -3.54 7.79
C GLN A 283 2.10 -2.33 7.01
N LEU A 284 2.82 -1.22 7.06
CA LEU A 284 2.45 0.00 6.33
C LEU A 284 2.36 -0.21 4.82
N VAL A 285 3.37 -0.83 4.21
CA VAL A 285 3.41 -0.99 2.75
C VAL A 285 2.41 -2.03 2.28
N ALA A 286 2.33 -3.20 2.92
CA ALA A 286 1.42 -4.26 2.49
C ALA A 286 -0.05 -3.84 2.65
N LEU A 287 -0.41 -3.37 3.84
CA LEU A 287 -1.78 -2.95 4.16
C LEU A 287 -2.15 -1.65 3.45
N GLY A 288 -1.21 -0.71 3.34
CA GLY A 288 -1.40 0.53 2.62
C GLY A 288 -1.59 0.31 1.12
N SER A 289 -0.91 -0.68 0.54
CA SER A 289 -1.13 -1.10 -0.86
C SER A 289 -2.55 -1.63 -1.08
N LEU A 290 -3.00 -2.54 -0.20
CA LEU A 290 -4.37 -3.06 -0.26
C LEU A 290 -5.42 -1.96 -0.07
N GLY A 291 -5.27 -1.15 0.97
CA GLY A 291 -6.15 -0.02 1.26
C GLY A 291 -6.25 0.94 0.08
N SER A 292 -5.13 1.28 -0.54
CA SER A 292 -5.09 2.20 -1.69
C SER A 292 -5.88 1.69 -2.88
N VAL A 293 -5.77 0.40 -3.22
CA VAL A 293 -6.54 -0.19 -4.33
C VAL A 293 -8.03 -0.24 -3.99
N ILE A 294 -8.39 -0.61 -2.76
CA ILE A 294 -9.77 -0.62 -2.27
C ILE A 294 -10.38 0.79 -2.36
N GLY A 295 -9.68 1.80 -1.84
CA GLY A 295 -10.13 3.20 -1.86
C GLY A 295 -10.35 3.73 -3.27
N PHE A 296 -9.42 3.42 -4.18
CA PHE A 296 -9.56 3.76 -5.60
C PHE A 296 -10.79 3.10 -6.24
N TRP A 297 -11.03 1.81 -5.99
CA TRP A 297 -12.22 1.12 -6.49
C TRP A 297 -13.52 1.69 -5.92
N LEU A 298 -13.53 2.04 -4.63
CA LEU A 298 -14.68 2.68 -3.98
C LEU A 298 -15.00 4.03 -4.63
N ALA A 299 -13.99 4.85 -4.93
CA ALA A 299 -14.20 6.14 -5.62
C ALA A 299 -14.79 5.94 -7.03
N VAL A 300 -14.26 4.97 -7.79
CA VAL A 300 -14.80 4.64 -9.12
C VAL A 300 -16.26 4.17 -9.02
N ARG A 301 -16.58 3.32 -8.04
CA ARG A 301 -17.97 2.85 -7.82
C ARG A 301 -18.90 3.99 -7.41
N TYR A 302 -18.42 4.88 -6.54
CA TYR A 302 -19.17 6.05 -6.10
C TYR A 302 -19.54 6.97 -7.28
N ASP A 303 -18.60 7.23 -8.19
CA ASP A 303 -18.86 8.03 -9.39
C ASP A 303 -19.87 7.38 -10.32
N TRP A 304 -19.75 6.07 -10.52
CA TRP A 304 -20.70 5.32 -11.32
C TRP A 304 -22.11 5.35 -10.71
N TRP A 305 -22.23 5.14 -9.39
CA TRP A 305 -23.50 5.20 -8.64
C TRP A 305 -24.17 6.57 -8.78
N ARG A 306 -23.40 7.64 -8.61
CA ARG A 306 -23.90 9.02 -8.72
C ARG A 306 -24.41 9.35 -10.12
N GLN A 307 -23.84 8.75 -11.17
CA GLN A 307 -24.25 9.00 -12.54
C GLN A 307 -25.46 8.18 -12.98
N HIS A 308 -25.60 6.95 -12.50
CA HIS A 308 -26.59 5.99 -13.05
C HIS A 308 -27.74 5.65 -12.08
N GLU A 309 -27.52 5.71 -10.77
CA GLU A 309 -28.50 5.24 -9.78
C GLU A 309 -29.12 6.36 -8.95
N SER A 310 -28.42 7.48 -8.71
CA SER A 310 -28.94 8.55 -7.86
C SER A 310 -29.89 9.52 -8.56
N GLY A 311 -30.23 9.33 -9.84
CA GLY A 311 -31.18 10.18 -10.60
C GLY A 311 -30.73 11.63 -10.88
N VAL A 312 -29.67 12.11 -10.23
CA VAL A 312 -29.16 13.50 -10.33
C VAL A 312 -28.46 13.81 -11.67
N GLY A 313 -28.17 12.79 -12.50
CA GLY A 313 -27.43 12.94 -13.76
C GLY A 313 -28.27 13.03 -15.04
N ALA A 314 -29.60 12.92 -14.98
CA ALA A 314 -30.43 12.85 -16.19
C ALA A 314 -30.64 14.21 -16.89
N ASP A 315 -30.57 15.34 -16.16
CA ASP A 315 -31.05 16.64 -16.68
C ASP A 315 -30.05 17.81 -16.58
N SER A 316 -28.78 17.62 -16.20
CA SER A 316 -27.84 18.74 -16.15
C SER A 316 -27.17 18.98 -17.52
N PRO A 317 -27.44 20.10 -18.23
CA PRO A 317 -26.71 20.45 -19.44
C PRO A 317 -25.23 20.67 -19.10
N ARG A 318 -24.34 20.06 -19.89
CA ARG A 318 -22.89 20.29 -19.75
C ARG A 318 -22.61 21.76 -20.06
N PRO A 319 -21.92 22.52 -19.18
CA PRO A 319 -21.37 23.80 -19.57
C PRO A 319 -20.33 23.58 -20.68
N ALA A 320 -20.38 24.46 -21.69
CA ALA A 320 -19.54 24.43 -22.89
C ALA A 320 -18.05 24.63 -22.57
#